data_AF-A0A6G8CQ80-F1
#
_entry.id   AF-A0A6G8CQ80-F1
#
_cell.length_a   1.000
_cell.length_b   1.000
_cell.length_c   1.000
_cell.angle_alpha   90.00
_cell.angle_beta   90.00
_cell.angle_gamma   90.00
#
_symmetry.space_group_name_H-M   'P 1'
#
loop_
_entity.id
_entity.type
_entity.pdbx_description
1 polymer ?
#
loop_
_entity_poly.entity_id
_entity_poly.type
_entity_poly.pdbx_seq_one_letter_code
_entity_poly.pdbx_strand_id
1 'polypeptide(L)'
;MPDTPYQNTYCITRVNGANPSGTPVHLWVVNVKRYRKLYVRNFADSVYGGKEAAWQMAVAYRDALLRLFPPYTLLEQQTQPRANNKSGIAGVSARHIKGKRTAWIATLEASGVTYNCYFSIKEHGEEKAKALAIAARQELLAQHPNRFVTTNAGATQMAQALFQPMLQGPHDSNGMASQNRADQEAMPNEQRRLELLNAWFDAVRPQFIQLRLSVYFLSNKGYDSLFIVVGDGSPSGHKQHKSWTIQRRTYQEVLQHAWDYAQAILTQQFGRSCWREFAKSHQATVLASTPEQPIFIRHRCELPGHAVLRKTPPVGLQHMLRGFRIPALVSSGHFSLRCSKSIDT
;
A
#
# COMPACT_ATOMS: atom_id res chain seq x y z
N MET A 1 -1.40 -0.53 -29.57
CA MET A 1 -1.07 -0.09 -28.19
C MET A 1 -0.92 -1.35 -27.38
N PRO A 2 0.26 -1.69 -26.83
CA PRO A 2 0.38 -2.90 -26.02
C PRO A 2 -0.38 -2.68 -24.71
N ASP A 3 -1.29 -3.60 -24.39
CA ASP A 3 -1.97 -3.67 -23.11
C ASP A 3 -0.91 -3.60 -22.00
N THR A 4 -0.90 -2.49 -21.26
CA THR A 4 -0.04 -2.41 -20.09
C THR A 4 -0.59 -3.40 -19.06
N PRO A 5 0.20 -4.38 -18.57
CA PRO A 5 -0.29 -5.40 -17.63
C PRO A 5 -0.69 -4.82 -16.26
N TYR A 6 -0.49 -3.52 -16.06
CA TYR A 6 -0.79 -2.77 -14.84
C TYR A 6 -2.01 -1.88 -15.06
N GLN A 7 -3.19 -2.51 -15.10
CA GLN A 7 -4.45 -1.80 -15.23
C GLN A 7 -4.79 -1.04 -13.93
N ASN A 8 -5.41 0.14 -14.06
CA ASN A 8 -5.89 0.96 -12.95
C ASN A 8 -4.80 1.41 -11.95
N THR A 9 -4.01 2.39 -12.36
CA THR A 9 -2.95 3.06 -11.58
C THR A 9 -3.49 4.11 -10.60
N TYR A 10 -4.79 4.15 -10.32
CA TYR A 10 -5.35 5.10 -9.36
C TYR A 10 -4.62 4.97 -8.02
N CYS A 11 -4.09 6.10 -7.51
CA CYS A 11 -3.32 6.17 -6.26
C CYS A 11 -2.06 5.29 -6.21
N ILE A 12 -1.56 4.78 -7.33
CA ILE A 12 -0.33 3.97 -7.39
C ILE A 12 0.59 4.49 -8.48
N THR A 13 1.80 4.86 -8.09
CA THR A 13 2.81 5.41 -9.00
C THR A 13 4.04 4.52 -9.04
N ARG A 14 4.58 4.27 -10.23
CA ARG A 14 5.87 3.60 -10.37
C ARG A 14 7.00 4.59 -10.13
N VAL A 15 7.96 4.23 -9.30
CA VAL A 15 9.21 4.98 -9.13
C VAL A 15 10.38 4.10 -9.53
N ASN A 16 11.13 4.57 -10.52
CA ASN A 16 12.42 4.02 -10.92
C ASN A 16 13.44 5.15 -10.77
N GLY A 17 14.49 4.93 -9.99
CA GLY A 17 15.55 5.91 -9.80
C GLY A 17 16.77 5.26 -9.17
N ALA A 18 17.64 6.08 -8.60
CA ALA A 18 18.74 5.63 -7.76
C ALA A 18 18.63 6.32 -6.39
N ASN A 19 19.04 5.62 -5.33
CA ASN A 19 19.22 6.26 -4.03
C ASN A 19 20.47 7.18 -4.06
N PRO A 20 20.71 8.00 -3.02
CA PRO A 20 21.89 8.87 -2.97
C PRO A 20 23.23 8.12 -3.12
N SER A 21 23.28 6.83 -2.79
CA SER A 21 24.46 5.97 -3.00
C SER A 21 24.57 5.36 -4.41
N GLY A 22 23.75 5.80 -5.37
CA GLY A 22 23.77 5.32 -6.75
C GLY A 22 23.17 3.92 -6.97
N THR A 23 22.62 3.30 -5.94
CA THR A 23 21.97 1.99 -6.05
C THR A 23 20.59 2.16 -6.71
N PRO A 24 20.28 1.43 -7.79
CA PRO A 24 18.97 1.48 -8.42
C PRO A 24 17.86 1.11 -7.43
N VAL A 25 16.84 1.96 -7.35
CA VAL A 25 15.64 1.75 -6.53
C VAL A 25 14.43 1.67 -7.45
N HIS A 26 13.72 0.57 -7.30
CA HIS A 26 12.60 0.15 -8.10
C HIS A 26 11.45 -0.17 -7.15
N LEU A 27 10.43 0.69 -7.11
CA LEU A 27 9.32 0.53 -6.18
C LEU A 27 7.99 1.07 -6.72
N TRP A 28 6.90 0.60 -6.15
CA TRP A 28 5.57 1.18 -6.31
C TRP A 28 5.22 2.02 -5.08
N VAL A 29 4.70 3.22 -5.29
CA VAL A 29 4.23 4.11 -4.22
C VAL A 29 2.72 4.12 -4.24
N VAL A 30 2.09 3.72 -3.13
CA VAL A 30 0.66 3.96 -2.89
C VAL A 30 0.52 5.32 -2.25
N ASN A 31 -0.28 6.21 -2.85
CA ASN A 31 -0.55 7.55 -2.37
C ASN A 31 -2.06 7.82 -2.40
N VAL A 32 -2.69 7.78 -1.24
CA VAL A 32 -4.13 8.01 -1.05
C VAL A 32 -4.33 9.25 -0.18
N LYS A 33 -5.00 10.28 -0.70
CA LYS A 33 -5.37 11.47 0.07
C LYS A 33 -6.84 11.38 0.50
N ARG A 34 -7.12 11.38 1.80
CA ARG A 34 -8.47 11.37 2.38
C ARG A 34 -8.50 12.21 3.64
N TYR A 35 -9.61 12.91 3.90
CA TYR A 35 -9.79 13.67 5.14
C TYR A 35 -8.64 14.64 5.48
N ARG A 36 -8.07 15.29 4.46
CA ARG A 36 -6.86 16.16 4.54
C ARG A 36 -5.56 15.44 4.95
N LYS A 37 -5.58 14.12 5.15
CA LYS A 37 -4.42 13.29 5.42
C LYS A 37 -3.92 12.59 4.16
N LEU A 38 -2.60 12.45 4.07
CA LEU A 38 -1.92 11.75 2.99
C LEU A 38 -1.41 10.40 3.52
N TYR A 39 -1.93 9.31 2.96
CA TYR A 39 -1.48 7.96 3.26
C TYR A 39 -0.50 7.52 2.18
N VAL A 40 0.78 7.38 2.56
CA VAL A 40 1.85 6.95 1.66
C VAL A 40 2.45 5.65 2.14
N ARG A 41 2.66 4.69 1.22
CA ARG A 41 3.46 3.49 1.49
C ARG A 41 4.20 3.02 0.24
N ASN A 42 5.45 2.58 0.44
CA ASN A 42 6.33 2.11 -0.61
C ASN A 42 6.39 0.58 -0.65
N PHE A 43 6.38 0.03 -1.87
CA PHE A 43 6.47 -1.39 -2.15
C PHE A 43 7.64 -1.64 -3.10
N ALA A 44 8.82 -1.95 -2.55
CA ALA A 44 10.03 -2.15 -3.33
C ALA A 44 10.09 -3.53 -4.00
N ASP A 45 10.54 -3.57 -5.25
CA ASP A 45 10.72 -4.82 -6.01
C ASP A 45 11.71 -5.76 -5.31
N SER A 46 12.74 -5.16 -4.70
CA SER A 46 13.73 -5.89 -3.91
C SER A 46 13.12 -6.54 -2.67
N VAL A 47 12.01 -6.04 -2.12
CA VAL A 47 11.35 -6.64 -0.96
C VAL A 47 10.34 -7.69 -1.38
N TYR A 48 9.62 -7.50 -2.49
CA TYR A 48 8.54 -8.42 -2.89
C TYR A 48 8.97 -9.46 -3.94
N GLY A 49 10.21 -9.39 -4.43
CA GLY A 49 10.79 -10.37 -5.36
C GLY A 49 10.44 -10.09 -6.82
N GLY A 50 10.28 -8.82 -7.19
CA GLY A 50 10.00 -8.40 -8.57
C GLY A 50 8.92 -7.34 -8.68
N LYS A 51 8.81 -6.77 -9.88
CA LYS A 51 7.91 -5.66 -10.21
C LYS A 51 6.44 -6.07 -10.09
N GLU A 52 6.09 -7.26 -10.57
CA GLU A 52 4.72 -7.80 -10.58
C GLU A 52 4.25 -8.10 -9.15
N ALA A 53 5.10 -8.73 -8.34
CA ALA A 53 4.79 -9.04 -6.96
C ALA A 53 4.62 -7.78 -6.10
N ALA A 54 5.49 -6.79 -6.30
CA ALA A 54 5.37 -5.49 -5.63
C ALA A 54 4.10 -4.74 -6.05
N TRP A 55 3.71 -4.81 -7.33
CA TRP A 55 2.46 -4.22 -7.84
C TRP A 55 1.23 -4.85 -7.18
N GLN A 56 1.15 -6.18 -7.14
CA GLN A 56 0.02 -6.89 -6.51
C GLN A 56 -0.19 -6.48 -5.06
N MET A 57 0.91 -6.32 -4.30
CA MET A 57 0.85 -5.86 -2.92
C MET A 57 0.44 -4.39 -2.80
N ALA A 58 0.93 -3.53 -3.68
CA ALA A 58 0.54 -2.13 -3.73
C ALA A 58 -0.96 -1.97 -4.02
N VAL A 59 -1.50 -2.75 -4.97
CA VAL A 59 -2.94 -2.78 -5.29
C VAL A 59 -3.76 -3.25 -4.10
N ALA A 60 -3.38 -4.38 -3.49
CA ALA A 60 -4.08 -4.90 -2.31
C ALA A 60 -4.07 -3.88 -1.16
N TYR A 61 -2.93 -3.23 -0.91
CA TYR A 61 -2.83 -2.21 0.14
C TYR A 61 -3.67 -0.97 -0.17
N ARG A 62 -3.67 -0.49 -1.42
CA ARG A 62 -4.56 0.59 -1.86
C ARG A 62 -6.02 0.24 -1.63
N ASP A 63 -6.45 -0.94 -2.06
CA ASP A 63 -7.85 -1.34 -1.99
C ASP A 63 -8.31 -1.48 -0.53
N ALA A 64 -7.43 -1.99 0.35
CA ALA A 64 -7.67 -1.98 1.78
C ALA A 64 -7.77 -0.55 2.33
N LEU A 65 -6.84 0.35 1.98
CA LEU A 65 -6.89 1.75 2.39
C LEU A 65 -8.18 2.45 1.95
N LEU A 66 -8.64 2.20 0.73
CA LEU A 66 -9.88 2.79 0.22
C LEU A 66 -11.09 2.33 1.05
N ARG A 67 -11.14 1.05 1.45
CA ARG A 67 -12.20 0.53 2.34
C ARG A 67 -12.12 1.11 3.75
N LEU A 68 -10.91 1.34 4.26
CA LEU A 68 -10.70 1.98 5.57
C LEU A 68 -11.08 3.46 5.56
N PHE A 69 -10.81 4.15 4.45
CA PHE A 69 -10.97 5.60 4.33
C PHE A 69 -11.76 5.91 3.04
N PRO A 70 -13.09 5.69 3.05
CA PRO A 70 -13.93 5.94 1.89
C PRO A 70 -13.88 7.42 1.47
N PRO A 71 -14.10 7.74 0.19
CA PRO A 71 -14.25 9.12 -0.24
C PRO A 71 -15.50 9.76 0.38
N TYR A 72 -15.48 11.09 0.56
CA TYR A 72 -16.70 11.82 0.91
C TYR A 72 -17.72 11.76 -0.22
N THR A 73 -18.98 11.64 0.16
CA THR A 73 -20.09 12.01 -0.71
C THR A 73 -20.27 13.53 -0.71
N LEU A 74 -20.84 14.06 -1.80
CA LEU A 74 -21.12 15.49 -1.94
C LEU A 74 -22.03 15.95 -0.81
N LEU A 75 -23.07 15.18 -0.50
CA LEU A 75 -24.00 15.48 0.58
C LEU A 75 -23.26 15.61 1.92
N GLU A 76 -22.44 14.63 2.31
CA GLU A 76 -21.66 14.67 3.56
C GLU A 76 -20.74 15.90 3.63
N GLN A 77 -20.06 16.23 2.52
CA GLN A 77 -19.19 17.41 2.49
C GLN A 77 -19.99 18.71 2.59
N GLN A 78 -21.18 18.75 2.01
CA GLN A 78 -22.04 19.92 1.93
C GLN A 78 -22.88 20.15 3.20
N THR A 79 -23.08 19.13 4.03
CA THR A 79 -23.75 19.22 5.33
C THR A 79 -22.79 19.52 6.48
N GLN A 80 -21.49 19.28 6.31
CA GLN A 80 -20.50 19.55 7.35
C GLN A 80 -20.26 21.06 7.54
N PRO A 81 -20.55 21.64 8.72
CA PRO A 81 -20.28 23.05 8.97
C PRO A 81 -18.77 23.32 8.96
N ARG A 82 -18.36 24.40 8.29
CA ARG A 82 -16.97 24.88 8.33
C ARG A 82 -16.71 25.63 9.63
N ALA A 83 -15.46 25.66 10.11
CA ALA A 83 -15.07 26.35 11.34
C ALA A 83 -15.40 27.85 11.34
N ASN A 84 -15.51 28.48 10.16
CA ASN A 84 -15.89 29.88 10.02
C ASN A 84 -17.41 30.10 9.86
N ASN A 85 -18.22 29.06 9.97
CA ASN A 85 -19.67 29.14 9.82
C ASN A 85 -20.31 29.63 11.13
N LYS A 86 -20.86 30.86 11.08
CA LYS A 86 -21.56 31.49 12.22
C LYS A 86 -23.07 31.22 12.25
N SER A 87 -23.63 30.57 11.23
CA SER A 87 -25.08 30.29 11.15
C SER A 87 -25.49 28.97 11.82
N GLY A 88 -24.52 28.06 12.00
CA GLY A 88 -24.73 26.69 12.47
C GLY A 88 -25.13 25.70 11.36
N ILE A 89 -25.43 26.16 10.14
CA ILE A 89 -25.90 25.32 9.03
C ILE A 89 -24.97 25.48 7.83
N ALA A 90 -24.41 24.37 7.35
CA ALA A 90 -23.48 24.38 6.22
C ALA A 90 -24.12 24.92 4.94
N GLY A 91 -23.42 25.88 4.29
CA GLY A 91 -23.92 26.56 3.09
C GLY A 91 -24.92 27.68 3.37
N VAL A 92 -25.30 27.96 4.62
CA VAL A 92 -26.12 29.13 4.98
C VAL A 92 -25.24 30.17 5.66
N SER A 93 -25.26 31.41 5.18
CA SER A 93 -24.46 32.50 5.75
C SER A 93 -25.19 33.84 5.72
N ALA A 94 -24.85 34.72 6.67
CA ALA A 94 -25.39 36.08 6.70
C ALA A 94 -24.51 37.02 5.87
N ARG A 95 -25.12 37.71 4.91
CA ARG A 95 -24.50 38.80 4.14
C ARG A 95 -24.44 40.05 5.00
N HIS A 96 -23.27 40.67 5.06
CA HIS A 96 -23.07 41.93 5.77
C HIS A 96 -22.70 43.04 4.77
N ILE A 97 -23.33 44.20 4.90
CA ILE A 97 -22.97 45.42 4.17
C ILE A 97 -22.75 46.51 5.22
N LYS A 98 -21.56 47.15 5.21
CA LYS A 98 -21.16 48.16 6.21
C LYS A 98 -21.36 47.67 7.66
N GLY A 99 -21.02 46.41 7.95
CA GLY A 99 -21.11 45.81 9.29
C GLY A 99 -22.52 45.38 9.73
N LYS A 100 -23.58 45.72 8.99
CA LYS A 100 -24.96 45.30 9.30
C LYS A 100 -25.35 44.09 8.47
N ARG A 101 -26.06 43.12 9.07
CA ARG A 101 -26.66 42.00 8.34
C ARG A 101 -27.75 42.54 7.42
N THR A 102 -27.68 42.23 6.13
CA THR A 102 -28.64 42.71 5.13
C THR A 102 -29.43 41.59 4.47
N ALA A 103 -28.88 40.38 4.39
CA ALA A 103 -29.55 39.24 3.80
C ALA A 103 -29.02 37.92 4.37
N TRP A 104 -29.81 36.87 4.25
CA TRP A 104 -29.36 35.49 4.39
C TRP A 104 -29.15 34.86 3.01
N ILE A 105 -28.06 34.10 2.87
CA ILE A 105 -27.68 33.45 1.61
C ILE A 105 -27.62 31.96 1.84
N ALA A 106 -28.26 31.20 0.95
CA ALA A 106 -28.05 29.76 0.79
C ALA A 106 -27.16 29.53 -0.43
N THR A 107 -26.06 28.78 -0.25
CA THR A 107 -25.08 28.49 -1.29
C THR A 107 -24.87 26.99 -1.41
N LEU A 108 -24.90 26.47 -2.65
CA LEU A 108 -24.48 25.11 -3.00
C LEU A 108 -23.46 25.15 -4.13
N GLU A 109 -22.36 24.42 -3.99
CA GLU A 109 -21.43 24.18 -5.09
C GLU A 109 -21.58 22.73 -5.56
N ALA A 110 -22.04 22.57 -6.80
CA ALA A 110 -22.26 21.26 -7.42
C ALA A 110 -21.82 21.31 -8.90
N SER A 111 -21.08 20.29 -9.34
CA SER A 111 -20.62 20.16 -10.74
C SER A 111 -19.84 21.37 -11.28
N GLY A 112 -19.09 22.08 -10.41
CA GLY A 112 -18.34 23.28 -10.80
C GLY A 112 -19.21 24.53 -10.96
N VAL A 113 -20.50 24.43 -10.64
CA VAL A 113 -21.45 25.55 -10.64
C VAL A 113 -21.83 25.89 -9.21
N THR A 114 -21.90 27.18 -8.91
CA THR A 114 -22.31 27.70 -7.61
C THR A 114 -23.73 28.25 -7.70
N TYR A 115 -24.66 27.61 -6.99
CA TYR A 115 -26.04 28.03 -6.85
C TYR A 115 -26.16 28.90 -5.60
N ASN A 116 -26.77 30.09 -5.74
CA ASN A 116 -26.97 31.02 -4.64
C ASN A 116 -28.43 31.50 -4.60
N CYS A 117 -29.05 31.46 -3.43
CA CYS A 117 -30.35 32.05 -3.16
C CYS A 117 -30.20 33.13 -2.08
N TYR A 118 -30.76 34.32 -2.33
CA TYR A 118 -30.65 35.48 -1.46
C TYR A 118 -32.01 35.81 -0.85
N PHE A 119 -32.05 36.05 0.46
CA PHE A 119 -33.26 36.44 1.18
C PHE A 119 -32.99 37.71 1.98
N SER A 120 -33.61 38.82 1.57
CA SER A 120 -33.42 40.14 2.17
C SER A 120 -34.02 40.22 3.57
N ILE A 121 -33.26 40.73 4.55
CA ILE A 121 -33.75 40.97 5.91
C ILE A 121 -34.75 42.13 5.92
N LYS A 122 -34.59 43.12 5.02
CA LYS A 122 -35.49 44.27 4.92
C LYS A 122 -36.92 43.86 4.51
N GLU A 123 -37.04 42.83 3.68
CA GLU A 123 -38.32 42.37 3.13
C GLU A 123 -39.02 41.33 4.01
N HIS A 124 -38.25 40.44 4.66
CA HIS A 124 -38.82 39.31 5.39
C HIS A 124 -38.63 39.37 6.91
N GLY A 125 -37.76 40.24 7.42
CA GLY A 125 -37.28 40.18 8.81
C GLY A 125 -36.18 39.13 9.00
N GLU A 126 -35.41 39.23 10.08
CA GLU A 126 -34.19 38.44 10.27
C GLU A 126 -34.47 36.93 10.40
N GLU A 127 -35.42 36.54 11.27
CA GLU A 127 -35.74 35.14 11.52
C GLU A 127 -36.34 34.46 10.29
N LYS A 128 -37.29 35.12 9.63
CA LYS A 128 -37.95 34.57 8.44
C LYS A 128 -36.99 34.49 7.25
N ALA A 129 -36.13 35.48 7.05
CA ALA A 129 -35.09 35.41 6.01
C ALA A 129 -34.12 34.25 6.26
N LYS A 130 -33.75 34.00 7.53
CA LYS A 130 -32.93 32.83 7.90
C LYS A 130 -33.65 31.52 7.60
N ALA A 131 -34.91 31.39 8.00
CA ALA A 131 -35.72 30.20 7.74
C ALA A 131 -35.86 29.90 6.24
N LEU A 132 -36.10 30.93 5.41
CA LEU A 132 -36.16 30.80 3.96
C LEU A 132 -34.82 30.34 3.36
N ALA A 133 -33.70 30.87 3.85
CA ALA A 133 -32.38 30.42 3.40
C ALA A 133 -32.10 28.95 3.77
N ILE A 134 -32.56 28.50 4.95
CA ILE A 134 -32.43 27.09 5.36
C ILE A 134 -33.28 26.18 4.46
N ALA A 135 -34.54 26.56 4.21
CA ALA A 135 -35.43 25.80 3.32
C ALA A 135 -34.88 25.72 1.89
N ALA A 136 -34.41 26.85 1.34
CA ALA A 136 -33.77 26.89 0.03
C ALA A 136 -32.50 26.03 -0.03
N ARG A 137 -31.71 25.98 1.06
CA ARG A 137 -30.55 25.09 1.16
C ARG A 137 -30.95 23.62 1.10
N GLN A 138 -32.00 23.22 1.82
CA GLN A 138 -32.51 21.84 1.80
C GLN A 138 -33.01 21.45 0.41
N GLU A 139 -33.75 22.35 -0.24
CA GLU A 139 -34.25 22.15 -1.60
C GLU A 139 -33.10 21.97 -2.61
N LEU A 140 -32.07 22.83 -2.54
CA LEU A 140 -30.86 22.69 -3.35
C LEU A 140 -30.18 21.32 -3.11
N LEU A 141 -30.07 20.86 -1.87
CA LEU A 141 -29.48 19.55 -1.59
C LEU A 141 -30.30 18.39 -2.14
N ALA A 142 -31.64 18.51 -2.17
CA ALA A 142 -32.54 17.50 -2.71
C ALA A 142 -32.51 17.44 -4.24
N GLN A 143 -32.43 18.59 -4.92
CA GLN A 143 -32.42 18.69 -6.38
C GLN A 143 -31.11 18.19 -7.01
N HIS A 144 -30.01 18.18 -6.25
CA HIS A 144 -28.69 17.80 -6.77
C HIS A 144 -28.31 16.39 -6.30
N PRO A 145 -28.15 15.42 -7.23
CA PRO A 145 -27.90 14.03 -6.86
C PRO A 145 -26.58 13.88 -6.10
N ASN A 146 -26.61 13.03 -5.08
CA ASN A 146 -25.42 12.71 -4.31
C ASN A 146 -24.38 12.00 -5.21
N ARG A 147 -23.11 12.36 -5.05
CA ARG A 147 -21.99 11.80 -5.84
C ARG A 147 -20.72 11.82 -5.00
N PHE A 148 -19.70 11.06 -5.39
CA PHE A 148 -18.41 11.13 -4.71
C PHE A 148 -17.65 12.41 -5.07
N VAL A 149 -17.00 13.01 -4.08
CA VAL A 149 -16.10 14.16 -4.29
C VAL A 149 -14.71 13.63 -4.62
N THR A 150 -14.42 13.54 -5.91
CA THR A 150 -13.17 13.00 -6.47
C THR A 150 -12.49 14.01 -7.38
N THR A 151 -11.16 13.87 -7.55
CA THR A 151 -10.35 14.81 -8.35
C THR A 151 -10.22 14.42 -9.82
N ASN A 152 -10.41 13.15 -10.17
CA ASN A 152 -10.26 12.66 -11.54
C ASN A 152 -11.25 11.51 -11.85
N ALA A 153 -11.42 11.21 -13.15
CA ALA A 153 -12.40 10.22 -13.62
C ALA A 153 -12.12 8.79 -13.11
N GLY A 154 -10.85 8.37 -13.04
CA GLY A 154 -10.48 7.05 -12.52
C GLY A 154 -10.84 6.89 -11.03
N ALA A 155 -10.66 7.94 -10.23
CA ALA A 155 -11.09 7.99 -8.85
C ALA A 155 -12.61 7.88 -8.73
N THR A 156 -13.36 8.55 -9.60
CA THR A 156 -14.83 8.48 -9.65
C THR A 156 -15.29 7.06 -9.96
N GLN A 157 -14.73 6.42 -10.99
CA GLN A 157 -15.06 5.06 -11.37
C GLN A 157 -14.79 4.07 -10.24
N MET A 158 -13.63 4.17 -9.56
CA MET A 158 -13.34 3.29 -8.42
C MET A 158 -14.22 3.57 -7.22
N ALA A 159 -14.54 4.84 -6.96
CA ALA A 159 -15.44 5.19 -5.87
C ALA A 159 -16.85 4.62 -6.11
N GLN A 160 -17.36 4.73 -7.33
CA GLN A 160 -18.63 4.11 -7.73
C GLN A 160 -18.57 2.59 -7.60
N ALA A 161 -17.54 1.93 -8.14
CA ALA A 161 -17.42 0.47 -8.08
C ALA A 161 -17.36 -0.08 -6.64
N LEU A 162 -16.67 0.62 -5.73
CA LEU A 162 -16.44 0.14 -4.37
C LEU A 162 -17.46 0.63 -3.35
N PHE A 163 -18.05 1.81 -3.56
CA PHE A 163 -18.85 2.50 -2.55
C PHE A 163 -20.25 2.90 -3.03
N GLN A 164 -20.74 2.41 -4.17
CA GLN A 164 -22.09 2.73 -4.68
C GLN A 164 -23.20 2.78 -3.61
N PRO A 165 -23.26 1.85 -2.62
CA PRO A 165 -24.27 1.91 -1.56
C PRO A 165 -24.25 3.20 -0.72
N MET A 166 -23.11 3.88 -0.62
CA MET A 166 -22.99 5.17 0.10
C MET A 166 -23.75 6.30 -0.60
N LEU A 167 -23.98 6.22 -1.91
CA LEU A 167 -24.78 7.21 -2.64
C LEU A 167 -26.29 7.04 -2.40
N GLN A 168 -26.71 5.87 -1.90
CA GLN A 168 -28.11 5.50 -1.66
C GLN A 168 -28.55 5.66 -0.19
N GLY A 169 -27.68 6.16 0.70
CA GLY A 169 -27.98 6.37 2.12
C GLY A 169 -29.14 7.34 2.37
N PRO A 170 -29.89 7.19 3.48
CA PRO A 170 -31.30 7.52 3.56
C PRO A 170 -31.60 9.02 3.52
N HIS A 171 -32.70 9.35 2.85
CA HIS A 171 -33.36 10.65 2.80
C HIS A 171 -34.01 11.06 4.13
N ASP A 172 -33.64 10.41 5.24
CA ASP A 172 -34.31 10.60 6.53
C ASP A 172 -33.96 11.95 7.13
N SER A 173 -35.00 12.75 7.21
CA SER A 173 -35.16 14.10 7.74
C SER A 173 -34.87 14.22 9.24
N ASN A 174 -33.76 13.65 9.71
CA ASN A 174 -33.25 13.91 11.05
C ASN A 174 -31.72 14.02 11.03
N GLY A 175 -31.23 15.26 11.16
CA GLY A 175 -29.81 15.64 11.13
C GLY A 175 -28.96 15.14 12.31
N MET A 176 -29.11 13.87 12.71
CA MET A 176 -28.38 13.28 13.83
C MET A 176 -27.26 12.32 13.42
N ALA A 177 -27.24 11.81 12.18
CA ALA A 177 -26.18 10.88 11.73
C ALA A 177 -24.89 11.58 11.23
N SER A 178 -24.97 12.85 10.84
CA SER A 178 -23.81 13.59 10.29
C SER A 178 -22.97 14.31 11.34
N GLN A 179 -23.56 14.62 12.51
CA GLN A 179 -22.85 15.25 13.64
C GLN A 179 -21.99 14.23 14.41
N ASN A 180 -22.43 12.97 14.52
CA ASN A 180 -21.77 11.94 15.32
C ASN A 180 -20.57 11.24 14.64
N ARG A 181 -20.21 11.55 13.39
CA ARG A 181 -19.00 10.97 12.76
C ARG A 181 -17.79 11.90 12.76
N ALA A 182 -18.01 13.22 12.76
CA ALA A 182 -16.93 14.20 12.78
C ALA A 182 -16.43 14.52 14.20
N ASP A 183 -17.31 14.43 15.20
CA ASP A 183 -16.99 14.83 16.58
C ASP A 183 -16.83 13.66 17.58
N GLN A 184 -17.18 12.41 17.25
CA GLN A 184 -17.09 11.26 18.19
C GLN A 184 -15.97 10.23 17.95
N GLU A 185 -15.17 10.31 16.88
CA GLU A 185 -13.99 9.41 16.73
C GLU A 185 -12.71 10.21 16.51
N ALA A 186 -12.13 10.57 17.64
CA ALA A 186 -10.83 11.18 17.80
C ALA A 186 -9.75 10.56 16.88
N MET A 187 -8.88 11.44 16.37
CA MET A 187 -7.56 11.19 15.75
C MET A 187 -6.83 9.86 16.11
N PRO A 188 -6.87 9.32 17.36
CA PRO A 188 -6.39 7.98 17.70
C PRO A 188 -6.97 6.83 16.86
N ASN A 189 -8.25 6.86 16.45
CA ASN A 189 -8.86 5.72 15.76
C ASN A 189 -8.36 5.57 14.31
N GLU A 190 -8.21 6.65 13.55
CA GLU A 190 -7.69 6.57 12.17
C GLU A 190 -6.22 6.15 12.11
N GLN A 191 -5.40 6.77 12.97
CA GLN A 191 -3.99 6.43 13.07
C GLN A 191 -3.81 4.97 13.52
N ARG A 192 -4.61 4.52 14.50
CA ARG A 192 -4.61 3.13 14.94
C ARG A 192 -5.03 2.17 13.85
N ARG A 193 -6.07 2.50 13.06
CA ARG A 193 -6.49 1.70 11.91
C ARG A 193 -5.38 1.58 10.87
N LEU A 194 -4.68 2.67 10.57
CA LEU A 194 -3.53 2.68 9.66
C LEU A 194 -2.38 1.82 10.20
N GLU A 195 -2.06 1.92 11.49
CA GLU A 195 -1.04 1.10 12.15
C GLU A 195 -1.38 -0.39 12.07
N LEU A 196 -2.62 -0.76 12.37
CA LEU A 196 -3.09 -2.15 12.26
C LEU A 196 -2.97 -2.67 10.82
N LEU A 197 -3.33 -1.84 9.84
CA LEU A 197 -3.19 -2.20 8.43
C LEU A 197 -1.72 -2.36 8.03
N ASN A 198 -0.85 -1.45 8.49
CA ASN A 198 0.57 -1.51 8.24
C ASN A 198 1.20 -2.79 8.81
N ALA A 199 0.94 -3.05 10.09
CA ALA A 199 1.40 -4.23 10.79
C ALA A 199 0.91 -5.52 10.12
N TRP A 200 -0.35 -5.57 9.66
CA TRP A 200 -0.88 -6.75 8.97
C TRP A 200 -0.14 -7.06 7.67
N PHE A 201 0.11 -6.03 6.86
CA PHE A 201 0.90 -6.18 5.63
C PHE A 201 2.38 -6.47 5.88
N ASP A 202 2.96 -5.94 6.96
CA ASP A 202 4.33 -6.25 7.36
C ASP A 202 4.46 -7.70 7.86
N ALA A 203 3.46 -8.20 8.58
CA ALA A 203 3.43 -9.59 9.06
C ALA A 203 3.35 -10.63 7.93
N VAL A 204 2.75 -10.27 6.79
CA VAL A 204 2.67 -11.15 5.60
C VAL A 204 3.75 -10.87 4.56
N ARG A 205 4.71 -9.99 4.87
CA ARG A 205 5.81 -9.64 3.96
C ARG A 205 6.58 -10.92 3.58
N PRO A 206 6.87 -11.13 2.29
CA PRO A 206 7.58 -12.33 1.87
C PRO A 206 8.99 -12.34 2.47
N GLN A 207 9.42 -13.51 2.92
CA GLN A 207 10.81 -13.75 3.31
C GLN A 207 11.54 -14.40 2.15
N PHE A 208 12.84 -14.09 2.03
CA PHE A 208 13.68 -14.69 1.01
C PHE A 208 14.82 -15.45 1.65
N ILE A 209 15.21 -16.52 0.97
CA ILE A 209 16.47 -17.20 1.18
C ILE A 209 17.35 -16.80 0.02
N GLN A 210 18.52 -16.26 0.33
CA GLN A 210 19.55 -15.98 -0.66
C GLN A 210 20.74 -16.90 -0.41
N LEU A 211 21.16 -17.61 -1.45
CA LEU A 211 22.35 -18.43 -1.46
C LEU A 211 23.21 -18.02 -2.65
N ARG A 212 24.46 -17.65 -2.37
CA ARG A 212 25.46 -17.38 -3.39
C ARG A 212 26.64 -18.31 -3.18
N LEU A 213 27.05 -19.00 -4.24
CA LEU A 213 28.27 -19.78 -4.31
C LEU A 213 29.18 -19.16 -5.36
N SER A 214 30.46 -19.00 -5.04
CA SER A 214 31.46 -18.48 -5.97
C SER A 214 32.80 -19.09 -5.63
N VAL A 215 33.54 -19.55 -6.65
CA VAL A 215 34.92 -20.00 -6.49
C VAL A 215 35.84 -18.85 -6.89
N TYR A 216 36.86 -18.60 -6.08
CA TYR A 216 37.88 -17.59 -6.36
C TYR A 216 39.25 -18.23 -6.32
N PHE A 217 40.07 -17.93 -7.33
CA PHE A 217 41.49 -18.25 -7.32
C PHE A 217 42.22 -17.23 -6.44
N LEU A 218 42.83 -17.69 -5.35
CA LEU A 218 43.62 -16.84 -4.47
C LEU A 218 45.06 -16.83 -4.96
N SER A 219 45.38 -15.92 -5.89
CA SER A 219 46.71 -15.77 -6.50
C SER A 219 47.86 -15.72 -5.49
N ASN A 220 47.65 -15.04 -4.36
CA ASN A 220 48.64 -14.93 -3.28
C ASN A 220 48.89 -16.23 -2.51
N LYS A 221 48.00 -17.22 -2.62
CA LYS A 221 48.09 -18.49 -1.88
C LYS A 221 48.21 -19.73 -2.78
N GLY A 222 48.02 -19.57 -4.10
CA GLY A 222 48.20 -20.62 -5.10
C GLY A 222 47.12 -21.70 -5.08
N TYR A 223 45.89 -21.37 -4.67
CA TYR A 223 44.78 -22.33 -4.64
C TYR A 223 43.40 -21.72 -4.83
N ASP A 224 42.45 -22.55 -5.26
CA ASP A 224 41.04 -22.20 -5.37
C ASP A 224 40.32 -22.28 -4.03
N SER A 225 39.42 -21.34 -3.77
CA SER A 225 38.58 -21.35 -2.58
C SER A 225 37.10 -21.15 -2.93
N LEU A 226 36.25 -22.05 -2.42
CA LEU A 226 34.80 -21.92 -2.51
C LEU A 226 34.30 -20.99 -1.41
N PHE A 227 33.56 -19.95 -1.79
CA PHE A 227 32.87 -19.04 -0.90
C PHE A 227 31.36 -19.27 -0.99
N ILE A 228 30.73 -19.46 0.17
CA ILE A 228 29.27 -19.42 0.30
C ILE A 228 28.85 -18.17 1.05
N VAL A 229 27.78 -17.53 0.57
CA VAL A 229 27.09 -16.46 1.27
C VAL A 229 25.62 -16.83 1.38
N VAL A 230 25.10 -16.82 2.60
CA VAL A 230 23.73 -17.16 2.94
C VAL A 230 23.09 -15.95 3.64
N GLY A 231 21.86 -15.61 3.30
CA GLY A 231 21.13 -14.53 3.97
C GLY A 231 19.64 -14.50 3.65
N ASP A 232 18.97 -13.48 4.16
CA ASP A 232 17.50 -13.30 4.10
C ASP A 232 17.00 -12.60 2.82
N GLY A 233 17.89 -12.36 1.86
CA GLY A 233 17.59 -11.66 0.61
C GLY A 233 17.16 -10.19 0.77
N SER A 234 17.23 -9.62 1.98
CA SER A 234 16.98 -8.20 2.23
C SER A 234 18.23 -7.38 1.88
N PRO A 235 18.08 -6.15 1.33
CA PRO A 235 19.23 -5.29 1.02
C PRO A 235 20.12 -4.99 2.24
N SER A 236 19.51 -4.86 3.42
CA SER A 236 20.16 -4.60 4.72
C SER A 236 20.26 -5.83 5.62
N GLY A 237 20.00 -7.02 5.07
CA GLY A 237 19.88 -8.25 5.84
C GLY A 237 21.21 -8.77 6.37
N HIS A 238 21.15 -9.54 7.46
CA HIS A 238 22.31 -10.23 8.01
C HIS A 238 22.76 -11.32 7.04
N LYS A 239 24.00 -11.19 6.53
CA LYS A 239 24.63 -12.18 5.66
C LYS A 239 25.65 -12.96 6.46
N GLN A 240 25.56 -14.27 6.39
CA GLN A 240 26.60 -15.17 6.89
C GLN A 240 27.39 -15.71 5.72
N HIS A 241 28.70 -15.81 5.88
CA HIS A 241 29.55 -16.33 4.84
C HIS A 241 30.63 -17.22 5.43
N LYS A 242 31.06 -18.19 4.64
CA LYS A 242 32.16 -19.09 4.97
C LYS A 242 32.90 -19.46 3.70
N SER A 243 34.20 -19.71 3.83
CA SER A 243 35.03 -20.18 2.73
C SER A 243 35.75 -21.46 3.09
N TRP A 244 36.06 -22.23 2.05
CA TRP A 244 36.82 -23.47 2.14
C TRP A 244 37.87 -23.52 1.04
N THR A 245 39.02 -24.10 1.35
CA THR A 245 40.14 -24.27 0.41
C THR A 245 39.99 -25.58 -0.38
N ILE A 246 40.18 -25.50 -1.70
CA ILE A 246 40.16 -26.62 -2.65
C ILE A 246 41.62 -26.97 -3.04
N GLN A 247 42.46 -27.31 -2.06
CA GLN A 247 43.85 -27.76 -2.32
C GLN A 247 44.01 -29.27 -2.28
N ARG A 248 43.42 -29.91 -1.27
CA ARG A 248 43.57 -31.35 -0.98
C ARG A 248 42.25 -32.11 -1.04
N ARG A 249 41.20 -31.46 -1.54
CA ARG A 249 39.82 -31.96 -1.59
C ARG A 249 39.25 -31.70 -2.97
N THR A 250 38.34 -32.54 -3.40
CA THR A 250 37.62 -32.30 -4.66
C THR A 250 36.61 -31.17 -4.48
N TYR A 251 36.26 -30.47 -5.56
CA TYR A 251 35.22 -29.44 -5.53
C TYR A 251 33.89 -29.99 -4.98
N GLN A 252 33.52 -31.23 -5.35
CA GLN A 252 32.28 -31.88 -4.89
C GLN A 252 32.28 -32.11 -3.37
N GLU A 253 33.39 -32.54 -2.78
CA GLU A 253 33.51 -32.70 -1.33
C GLU A 253 33.34 -31.36 -0.60
N VAL A 254 33.98 -30.31 -1.11
CA VAL A 254 33.90 -28.96 -0.53
C VAL A 254 32.50 -28.38 -0.69
N LEU A 255 31.84 -28.64 -1.82
CA LEU A 255 30.48 -28.23 -2.11
C LEU A 255 29.46 -28.90 -1.17
N GLN A 256 29.64 -30.19 -0.85
CA GLN A 256 28.79 -30.88 0.13
C GLN A 256 28.90 -30.24 1.52
N HIS A 257 30.12 -29.93 1.98
CA HIS A 257 30.30 -29.21 3.25
C HIS A 257 29.69 -27.80 3.23
N ALA A 258 29.77 -27.10 2.10
CA ALA A 258 29.14 -25.79 1.94
C ALA A 258 27.60 -25.91 1.98
N TRP A 259 27.05 -26.96 1.39
CA TRP A 259 25.62 -27.26 1.43
C TRP A 259 25.14 -27.58 2.85
N ASP A 260 25.88 -28.41 3.59
CA ASP A 260 25.56 -28.74 4.99
C ASP A 260 25.64 -27.50 5.89
N TYR A 261 26.59 -26.59 5.64
CA TYR A 261 26.65 -25.30 6.30
C TYR A 261 25.42 -24.45 5.99
N ALA A 262 25.01 -24.35 4.72
CA ALA A 262 23.78 -23.64 4.35
C ALA A 262 22.55 -24.23 5.03
N GLN A 263 22.44 -25.56 5.08
CA GLN A 263 21.36 -26.26 5.78
C GLN A 263 21.28 -25.84 7.24
N ALA A 264 22.40 -25.85 7.96
CA ALA A 264 22.42 -25.50 9.38
C ALA A 264 21.95 -24.06 9.61
N ILE A 265 22.51 -23.10 8.86
CA ILE A 265 22.19 -21.68 9.01
C ILE A 265 20.73 -21.39 8.61
N LEU A 266 20.28 -21.89 7.46
CA LEU A 266 18.94 -21.63 6.96
C LEU A 266 17.86 -22.32 7.80
N THR A 267 18.14 -23.53 8.30
CA THR A 267 17.21 -24.22 9.21
C THR A 267 17.08 -23.47 10.52
N GLN A 268 18.17 -22.91 11.05
CA GLN A 268 18.15 -22.11 12.27
C GLN A 268 17.37 -20.80 12.07
N GLN A 269 17.54 -20.12 10.94
CA GLN A 269 16.95 -18.80 10.70
C GLN A 269 15.50 -18.85 10.20
N PHE A 270 15.17 -19.76 9.29
CA PHE A 270 13.88 -19.81 8.60
C PHE A 270 13.04 -21.04 8.97
N GLY A 271 13.60 -21.96 9.76
CA GLY A 271 12.94 -23.20 10.15
C GLY A 271 13.06 -24.33 9.12
N ARG A 272 12.71 -25.54 9.57
CA ARG A 272 12.88 -26.78 8.80
C ARG A 272 11.99 -26.86 7.55
N SER A 273 10.79 -26.30 7.59
CA SER A 273 9.86 -26.32 6.45
C SER A 273 10.41 -25.53 5.27
N CYS A 274 10.87 -24.30 5.52
CA CYS A 274 11.49 -23.45 4.50
C CYS A 274 12.72 -24.09 3.86
N TRP A 275 13.60 -24.69 4.68
CA TRP A 275 14.78 -25.39 4.15
C TRP A 275 14.39 -26.58 3.27
N ARG A 276 13.41 -27.39 3.67
CA ARG A 276 12.98 -28.56 2.88
C ARG A 276 12.46 -28.15 1.49
N GLU A 277 11.68 -27.08 1.41
CA GLU A 277 11.19 -26.56 0.13
C GLU A 277 12.31 -25.98 -0.74
N PHE A 278 13.24 -25.24 -0.12
CA PHE A 278 14.43 -24.73 -0.79
C PHE A 278 15.31 -25.85 -1.34
N ALA A 279 15.64 -26.85 -0.50
CA ALA A 279 16.47 -27.98 -0.88
C ALA A 279 15.82 -28.80 -1.99
N LYS A 280 14.51 -29.09 -1.87
CA LYS A 280 13.76 -29.80 -2.92
C LYS A 280 13.84 -29.10 -4.28
N SER A 281 13.85 -27.77 -4.28
CA SER A 281 13.83 -26.97 -5.51
C SER A 281 15.22 -26.76 -6.13
N HIS A 282 16.28 -26.71 -5.31
CA HIS A 282 17.60 -26.23 -5.76
C HIS A 282 18.76 -27.18 -5.49
N GLN A 283 18.61 -28.21 -4.66
CA GLN A 283 19.71 -29.10 -4.27
C GLN A 283 20.35 -29.79 -5.47
N ALA A 284 19.56 -30.35 -6.38
CA ALA A 284 20.07 -31.03 -7.56
C ALA A 284 20.91 -30.08 -8.43
N THR A 285 20.44 -28.86 -8.63
CA THR A 285 21.14 -27.83 -9.42
C THR A 285 22.42 -27.37 -8.74
N VAL A 286 22.39 -27.21 -7.42
CA VAL A 286 23.58 -26.79 -6.66
C VAL A 286 24.64 -27.88 -6.66
N LEU A 287 24.27 -29.14 -6.41
CA LEU A 287 25.24 -30.25 -6.37
C LEU A 287 25.79 -30.63 -7.75
N ALA A 288 25.08 -30.28 -8.82
CA ALA A 288 25.54 -30.49 -10.20
C ALA A 288 26.37 -29.32 -10.76
N SER A 289 26.67 -28.28 -9.97
CA SER A 289 27.40 -27.11 -10.45
C SER A 289 28.88 -27.38 -10.70
N THR A 290 29.52 -26.47 -11.43
CA THR A 290 30.97 -26.49 -11.68
C THR A 290 31.66 -25.27 -11.05
N PRO A 291 32.99 -25.31 -10.81
CA PRO A 291 33.73 -24.21 -10.20
C PRO A 291 33.63 -22.87 -10.96
N GLU A 292 33.48 -22.93 -12.28
CA GLU A 292 33.51 -21.76 -13.16
C GLU A 292 32.20 -20.96 -13.14
N GLN A 293 31.10 -21.58 -12.67
CA GLN A 293 29.78 -20.97 -12.68
C GLN A 293 29.36 -20.52 -11.27
N PRO A 294 29.37 -19.21 -10.97
CA PRO A 294 28.84 -18.73 -9.71
C PRO A 294 27.32 -18.93 -9.67
N ILE A 295 26.85 -19.59 -8.62
CA ILE A 295 25.42 -19.78 -8.39
C ILE A 295 24.89 -18.63 -7.57
N PHE A 296 23.79 -18.03 -8.02
CA PHE A 296 23.01 -17.11 -7.22
C PHE A 296 21.55 -17.56 -7.22
N ILE A 297 21.07 -17.97 -6.06
CA ILE A 297 19.69 -18.37 -5.84
C ILE A 297 19.06 -17.36 -4.89
N ARG A 298 17.90 -16.85 -5.31
CA ARG A 298 16.99 -16.12 -4.43
C ARG A 298 15.64 -16.79 -4.48
N HIS A 299 15.26 -17.39 -3.36
CA HIS A 299 14.04 -18.18 -3.24
C HIS A 299 13.10 -17.54 -2.23
N ARG A 300 11.81 -17.46 -2.54
CA ARG A 300 10.80 -16.95 -1.60
C ARG A 300 10.38 -18.10 -0.68
N CYS A 301 10.45 -17.92 0.63
CA CYS A 301 9.79 -18.84 1.57
C CYS A 301 8.48 -18.23 2.08
N GLU A 302 7.43 -19.04 2.14
CA GLU A 302 6.23 -18.71 2.90
C GLU A 302 6.27 -19.41 4.26
N LEU A 303 6.22 -18.62 5.33
CA LEU A 303 6.16 -19.20 6.67
C LEU A 303 4.81 -19.89 6.92
N PRO A 304 4.78 -20.96 7.72
CA PRO A 304 3.53 -21.57 8.18
C PRO A 304 2.58 -20.51 8.77
N GLY A 305 1.32 -20.53 8.36
CA GLY A 305 0.31 -19.58 8.82
C GLY A 305 0.15 -18.31 7.98
N HIS A 306 1.08 -17.98 7.06
CA HIS A 306 0.91 -16.83 6.14
C HIS A 306 -0.38 -16.93 5.32
N ALA A 307 -0.76 -18.13 4.88
CA ALA A 307 -2.01 -18.35 4.15
C ALA A 307 -3.26 -18.00 4.97
N VAL A 308 -3.24 -18.21 6.29
CA VAL A 308 -4.33 -17.86 7.21
C VAL A 308 -4.30 -16.36 7.52
N LEU A 309 -3.11 -15.81 7.81
CA LEU A 309 -2.91 -14.39 8.09
C LEU A 309 -3.41 -13.52 6.95
N ARG A 310 -3.13 -13.89 5.69
CA ARG A 310 -3.62 -13.16 4.50
C ARG A 310 -5.14 -13.10 4.38
N LYS A 311 -5.86 -14.07 4.96
CA LYS A 311 -7.33 -14.16 4.93
C LYS A 311 -8.01 -13.57 6.16
N THR A 312 -7.23 -13.24 7.19
CA THR A 312 -7.76 -12.87 8.51
C THR A 312 -7.31 -11.46 8.86
N PRO A 313 -8.14 -10.44 8.60
CA PRO A 313 -7.83 -9.08 9.01
C PRO A 313 -7.70 -8.97 10.55
N PRO A 314 -6.88 -8.02 11.05
CA PRO A 314 -6.81 -7.71 12.48
C PRO A 314 -8.19 -7.37 13.05
N VAL A 315 -8.45 -7.76 14.31
CA VAL A 315 -9.77 -7.61 14.96
C VAL A 315 -10.38 -6.22 14.79
N GLY A 316 -9.59 -5.16 14.99
CA GLY A 316 -10.05 -3.77 14.83
C GLY A 316 -10.40 -3.34 13.39
N LEU A 317 -10.09 -4.16 12.38
CA LEU A 317 -10.36 -3.90 10.97
C LEU A 317 -11.34 -4.90 10.32
N GLN A 318 -11.73 -5.97 11.02
CA GLN A 318 -12.53 -7.06 10.43
C GLN A 318 -13.87 -6.61 9.85
N HIS A 319 -14.54 -5.66 10.49
CA HIS A 319 -15.80 -5.11 9.98
C HIS A 319 -15.61 -4.41 8.62
N MET A 320 -14.58 -3.56 8.51
CA MET A 320 -14.31 -2.74 7.31
C MET A 320 -13.67 -3.56 6.19
N LEU A 321 -12.90 -4.58 6.53
CA LEU A 321 -12.18 -5.46 5.61
C LEU A 321 -12.84 -6.84 5.48
N ARG A 322 -14.15 -6.94 5.76
CA ARG A 322 -14.87 -8.21 5.63
C ARG A 322 -14.73 -8.77 4.20
N GLY A 323 -14.33 -10.03 4.09
CA GLY A 323 -14.08 -10.71 2.82
C GLY A 323 -12.85 -10.24 2.04
N PHE A 324 -12.10 -9.23 2.54
CA PHE A 324 -10.85 -8.81 1.94
C PHE A 324 -9.74 -9.82 2.23
N ARG A 325 -8.88 -10.07 1.24
CA ARG A 325 -7.75 -10.99 1.35
C ARG A 325 -6.53 -10.37 0.71
N ILE A 326 -5.38 -10.52 1.36
CA ILE A 326 -4.09 -10.15 0.76
C ILE A 326 -3.71 -11.26 -0.24
N PRO A 327 -3.33 -10.93 -1.49
CA PRO A 327 -2.96 -11.92 -2.48
C PRO A 327 -1.73 -12.71 -2.06
N ALA A 328 -1.72 -14.01 -2.39
CA ALA A 328 -0.50 -14.81 -2.32
C ALA A 328 0.39 -14.45 -3.51
N LEU A 329 1.69 -14.26 -3.25
CA LEU A 329 2.64 -13.91 -4.30
C LEU A 329 3.16 -15.20 -4.92
N VAL A 330 2.91 -15.39 -6.22
CA VAL A 330 3.39 -16.57 -6.95
C VAL A 330 4.92 -16.55 -7.00
N SER A 331 5.55 -17.66 -6.61
CA SER A 331 7.01 -17.79 -6.61
C SER A 331 7.52 -17.88 -8.04
N SER A 332 7.90 -16.74 -8.63
CA SER A 332 8.77 -16.75 -9.80
C SER A 332 10.17 -17.12 -9.33
N GLY A 333 10.56 -18.37 -9.57
CA GLY A 333 11.94 -18.82 -9.35
C GLY A 333 12.87 -18.09 -10.30
N HIS A 334 13.32 -16.89 -9.93
CA HIS A 334 14.36 -16.20 -10.69
C HIS A 334 15.70 -16.87 -10.39
N PHE A 335 16.02 -17.87 -11.20
CA PHE A 335 17.36 -18.39 -11.35
C PHE A 335 18.13 -17.39 -12.23
N SER A 336 19.17 -16.76 -11.69
CA SER A 336 20.05 -15.91 -12.48
C SER A 336 21.42 -16.55 -12.50
N LEU A 337 21.73 -17.28 -13.56
CA LEU A 337 23.11 -17.53 -13.97
C LEU A 337 23.66 -16.17 -14.42
N ARG A 338 24.32 -15.45 -13.50
CA ARG A 338 25.16 -14.32 -13.94
C ARG A 338 26.51 -14.92 -14.28
N CYS A 339 26.80 -15.06 -15.57
CA CYS A 339 28.18 -15.00 -16.03
C CYS A 339 28.73 -13.66 -15.52
N SER A 340 29.59 -13.69 -14.50
CA SER A 340 30.39 -12.52 -14.16
C SER A 340 31.20 -12.16 -15.39
N LYS A 341 31.02 -10.93 -15.89
CA LYS A 341 32.02 -10.28 -16.72
C LYS A 341 33.37 -10.44 -16.04
N SER A 342 34.40 -10.70 -16.84
CA SER A 342 35.79 -10.71 -16.41
C SER A 342 36.03 -9.52 -15.49
N ILE A 343 36.61 -9.80 -14.33
CA ILE A 343 37.42 -8.82 -13.65
C ILE A 343 38.71 -8.80 -14.47
N ASP A 344 38.72 -8.02 -15.55
CA ASP A 344 39.97 -7.64 -16.20
C ASP A 344 40.55 -6.49 -15.39
N THR A 345 41.69 -6.80 -14.74
CA THR A 345 42.81 -5.94 -14.32
C THR A 345 42.55 -4.59 -13.67
#